data_AF-A0A7X7RMW6-F1
#
_entry.id   AF-A0A7X7RMW6-F1
#
_cell.length_a   1.000
_cell.length_b   1.000
_cell.length_c   1.000
_cell.angle_alpha   90.00
_cell.angle_beta   90.00
_cell.angle_gamma   90.00
#
_symmetry.space_group_name_H-M   'P 1'
#
loop_
_entity.id
_entity.type
_entity.pdbx_description
1 polymer ?
#
loop_
_entity_poly.entity_id
_entity_poly.type
_entity_poly.pdbx_seq_one_letter_code
_entity_poly.pdbx_strand_id
1 'polypeptide(L)'
;MKSEQTLRFTVCVAAVLVCMAEQAAAQATRLSQRGAATAQAGAKKDEETVKISRFPPPGKTAMVKTPEFNYSVNNIQPKVNRKQREWALFEVKYETSAKWTDELTFVYHVMTKGRDEQNKEIFSYYTTTVKYIDIPKGDHMSCVALPPSLVERYGEPIALALEVTGKDGTVLASEALASGIQLPKEWWRESAVMDKRDAAGNPFLVRRTGLVDRLKTPFALINPDDYEVVQ
;
A
#
# COMPACT_ATOMS: atom_id res chain seq x y z
N MET A 1 -59.71 26.08 75.02
CA MET A 1 -60.19 24.78 75.54
C MET A 1 -59.25 23.67 75.03
N LYS A 2 -59.38 22.46 75.59
CA LYS A 2 -58.77 21.16 75.20
C LYS A 2 -58.53 21.00 73.67
N SER A 3 -57.53 20.27 73.16
CA SER A 3 -56.38 19.55 73.76
C SER A 3 -55.42 19.03 72.66
N GLU A 4 -54.23 18.57 73.05
CA GLU A 4 -53.46 17.35 72.63
C GLU A 4 -53.82 16.58 71.32
N GLN A 5 -52.91 15.87 70.61
CA GLN A 5 -51.62 15.24 71.01
C GLN A 5 -50.73 14.75 69.82
N THR A 6 -49.40 14.90 69.91
CA THR A 6 -48.34 14.07 69.21
C THR A 6 -48.37 14.00 67.64
N LEU A 7 -47.54 13.29 66.85
CA LEU A 7 -46.62 12.11 66.96
C LEU A 7 -45.78 12.04 65.64
N ARG A 8 -44.45 11.78 65.43
CA ARG A 8 -43.17 11.64 66.18
C ARG A 8 -41.95 11.71 65.18
N PHE A 9 -40.77 12.22 65.61
CA PHE A 9 -39.38 11.68 65.37
C PHE A 9 -38.73 11.73 63.95
N THR A 10 -37.40 11.64 63.68
CA THR A 10 -36.14 11.83 64.48
C THR A 10 -34.83 11.85 63.62
N VAL A 11 -33.97 12.87 63.85
CA VAL A 11 -32.47 12.93 63.99
C VAL A 11 -31.48 12.08 63.14
N CYS A 12 -30.44 12.75 62.58
CA CYS A 12 -28.96 12.50 62.69
C CYS A 12 -28.19 13.61 61.89
N VAL A 13 -27.19 14.40 62.35
CA VAL A 13 -25.95 14.23 63.18
C VAL A 13 -24.75 13.70 62.35
N ALA A 14 -23.54 14.31 62.24
CA ALA A 14 -22.89 15.55 62.79
C ALA A 14 -22.29 16.43 61.61
N ALA A 15 -21.24 17.28 61.62
CA ALA A 15 -20.14 17.80 62.48
C ALA A 15 -19.65 19.20 61.89
N VAL A 16 -18.84 20.14 62.44
CA VAL A 16 -17.81 20.28 63.52
C VAL A 16 -16.39 19.81 63.10
N LEU A 17 -15.26 20.57 63.06
CA LEU A 17 -14.79 21.95 63.40
C LEU A 17 -14.15 22.64 62.14
N VAL A 18 -14.02 23.97 61.93
CA VAL A 18 -13.45 25.13 62.67
C VAL A 18 -11.90 25.15 62.84
N CYS A 19 -11.22 26.02 62.05
CA CYS A 19 -10.02 26.87 62.35
C CYS A 19 -9.47 27.42 61.01
N MET A 20 -9.52 28.71 60.66
CA MET A 20 -8.77 29.87 61.20
C MET A 20 -7.24 29.81 61.04
N ALA A 21 -6.73 30.30 59.90
CA ALA A 21 -5.58 31.22 59.78
C ALA A 21 -5.25 31.55 58.30
N GLU A 22 -5.20 32.83 57.93
CA GLU A 22 -4.52 33.27 56.71
C GLU A 22 -3.03 33.53 57.00
N GLN A 23 -2.11 33.13 56.10
CA GLN A 23 -0.88 33.85 55.71
C GLN A 23 0.06 32.99 54.85
N ALA A 24 0.11 33.21 53.53
CA ALA A 24 1.21 32.78 52.64
C ALA A 24 1.17 33.40 51.21
N ALA A 25 0.69 34.63 51.03
CA ALA A 25 0.60 35.26 49.70
C ALA A 25 1.98 35.73 49.18
N ALA A 26 2.86 34.80 48.80
CA ALA A 26 4.27 35.10 48.47
C ALA A 26 4.94 34.31 47.32
N GLN A 27 4.29 33.31 46.69
CA GLN A 27 4.96 32.48 45.66
C GLN A 27 4.18 32.27 44.33
N ALA A 28 2.96 32.77 44.19
CA ALA A 28 2.13 32.52 43.00
C ALA A 28 2.66 33.12 41.67
N THR A 29 3.52 34.15 41.73
CA THR A 29 3.81 35.03 40.57
C THR A 29 4.91 34.53 39.63
N ARG A 30 5.61 33.42 39.92
CA ARG A 30 6.74 32.93 39.08
C ARG A 30 6.46 31.72 38.19
N LEU A 31 5.24 31.19 38.17
CA LEU A 31 4.86 30.03 37.33
C LEU A 31 3.87 30.36 36.20
N SER A 32 3.15 31.48 36.26
CA SER A 32 2.12 31.81 35.25
C SER A 32 2.70 32.37 33.93
N GLN A 33 3.87 33.02 33.95
CA GLN A 33 4.39 33.77 32.79
C GLN A 33 5.33 32.95 31.88
N ARG A 34 5.11 31.63 31.79
CA ARG A 34 5.86 30.74 30.87
C ARG A 34 4.96 29.89 29.96
N GLY A 35 3.67 30.21 29.87
CA GLY A 35 2.65 29.48 29.09
C GLY A 35 2.09 30.20 27.86
N ALA A 36 2.69 31.33 27.43
CA ALA A 36 2.10 32.21 26.40
C ALA A 36 3.12 32.73 25.36
N ALA A 37 3.99 31.86 24.83
CA ALA A 37 5.03 32.25 23.85
C ALA A 37 5.34 31.22 22.75
N THR A 38 4.55 30.14 22.61
CA THR A 38 4.77 29.06 21.61
C THR A 38 3.49 28.59 20.92
N ALA A 39 2.39 29.35 21.04
CA ALA A 39 1.06 28.95 20.60
C ALA A 39 0.67 29.37 19.16
N GLN A 40 1.64 29.59 18.26
CA GLN A 40 1.37 29.74 16.81
C GLN A 40 2.55 29.44 15.88
N ALA A 41 3.45 28.54 16.29
CA ALA A 41 4.18 27.77 15.28
C ALA A 41 3.18 26.76 14.69
N GLY A 42 2.54 27.13 13.58
CA GLY A 42 1.70 26.21 12.82
C GLY A 42 2.54 25.04 12.36
N ALA A 43 2.44 23.90 13.03
CA ALA A 43 3.08 22.68 12.60
C ALA A 43 2.52 22.37 11.21
N LYS A 44 3.37 22.49 10.17
CA LYS A 44 3.11 21.80 8.91
C LYS A 44 2.96 20.34 9.31
N LYS A 45 1.75 19.79 9.14
CA LYS A 45 1.55 18.34 9.12
C LYS A 45 2.55 17.84 8.07
N ASP A 46 3.53 17.03 8.47
CA ASP A 46 4.56 16.54 7.53
C ASP A 46 3.84 15.93 6.34
N GLU A 47 3.99 16.58 5.18
CA GLU A 47 3.08 16.37 4.06
C GLU A 47 3.39 15.02 3.44
N GLU A 48 2.48 14.07 3.66
CA GLU A 48 2.59 12.66 3.28
C GLU A 48 2.65 12.58 1.76
N THR A 49 3.87 12.46 1.25
CA THR A 49 4.16 12.38 -0.18
C THR A 49 4.91 11.09 -0.44
N VAL A 50 4.44 10.38 -1.45
CA VAL A 50 5.09 9.21 -2.02
C VAL A 50 5.67 9.62 -3.35
N LYS A 51 6.96 9.35 -3.56
CA LYS A 51 7.63 9.58 -4.84
C LYS A 51 8.06 8.25 -5.41
N ILE A 52 7.55 7.89 -6.58
CA ILE A 52 8.13 6.80 -7.37
C ILE A 52 9.52 7.27 -7.83
N SER A 53 10.55 6.51 -7.46
CA SER A 53 11.95 6.87 -7.68
C SER A 53 12.63 5.95 -8.70
N ARG A 54 12.05 4.77 -8.95
CA ARG A 54 12.38 3.92 -10.09
C ARG A 54 11.17 3.08 -10.50
N PHE A 55 10.72 3.25 -11.74
CA PHE A 55 9.67 2.43 -12.35
C PHE A 55 10.28 1.38 -13.30
N PRO A 56 9.81 0.12 -13.33
CA PRO A 56 10.43 -0.94 -14.12
C PRO A 56 9.94 -0.92 -15.58
N PRO A 57 10.85 -0.96 -16.58
CA PRO A 57 10.46 -0.92 -17.99
C PRO A 57 9.86 -2.25 -18.48
N PRO A 58 8.71 -2.24 -19.18
CA PRO A 58 8.07 -3.44 -19.71
C PRO A 58 8.87 -4.08 -20.87
N GLY A 59 8.46 -5.28 -21.27
CA GLY A 59 9.15 -6.13 -22.23
C GLY A 59 10.20 -7.02 -21.56
N LYS A 60 11.21 -7.44 -22.34
CA LYS A 60 12.28 -8.36 -21.90
C LYS A 60 13.08 -7.87 -20.68
N THR A 61 13.08 -6.58 -20.39
CA THR A 61 13.72 -6.00 -19.20
C THR A 61 12.98 -6.31 -17.89
N ALA A 62 11.68 -6.61 -17.95
CA ALA A 62 10.91 -7.11 -16.82
C ALA A 62 10.98 -8.65 -16.68
N MET A 63 11.62 -9.34 -17.63
CA MET A 63 11.70 -10.80 -17.64
C MET A 63 12.90 -11.31 -16.83
N VAL A 64 12.61 -11.98 -15.72
CA VAL A 64 13.61 -12.51 -14.78
C VAL A 64 13.47 -14.02 -14.62
N LYS A 65 14.60 -14.72 -14.47
CA LYS A 65 14.60 -16.16 -14.28
C LYS A 65 14.19 -16.54 -12.86
N THR A 66 13.50 -17.66 -12.71
CA THR A 66 13.15 -18.23 -11.39
C THR A 66 14.44 -18.41 -10.57
N PRO A 67 14.54 -17.83 -9.36
CA PRO A 67 15.69 -18.01 -8.47
C PRO A 67 15.96 -19.49 -8.16
N GLU A 68 17.23 -19.87 -8.09
CA GLU A 68 17.64 -21.21 -7.65
C GLU A 68 18.40 -21.11 -6.32
N PHE A 69 17.78 -21.61 -5.25
CA PHE A 69 18.40 -21.72 -3.93
C PHE A 69 19.15 -23.06 -3.85
N ASN A 70 20.48 -23.00 -3.68
CA ASN A 70 21.29 -24.19 -3.48
C ASN A 70 21.39 -24.51 -1.97
N TYR A 71 21.18 -25.78 -1.60
CA TYR A 71 21.19 -26.23 -0.21
C TYR A 71 21.92 -27.57 -0.08
N SER A 72 22.62 -27.76 1.04
CA SER A 72 23.46 -28.94 1.31
C SER A 72 22.68 -30.19 1.74
N VAL A 73 21.44 -30.36 1.28
CA VAL A 73 20.65 -31.60 1.49
C VAL A 73 20.43 -32.31 0.16
N ASN A 74 20.67 -33.63 0.15
CA ASN A 74 20.52 -34.45 -1.05
C ASN A 74 19.07 -34.42 -1.54
N ASN A 75 18.85 -33.88 -2.73
CA ASN A 75 17.53 -33.80 -3.34
C ASN A 75 17.02 -35.21 -3.68
N ILE A 76 15.99 -35.68 -2.95
CA ILE A 76 15.41 -37.02 -3.08
C ILE A 76 14.77 -37.22 -4.47
N GLN A 77 14.40 -36.12 -5.14
CA GLN A 77 13.88 -36.12 -6.51
C GLN A 77 14.75 -35.24 -7.43
N PRO A 78 15.01 -35.65 -8.69
CA PRO A 78 15.69 -34.80 -9.66
C PRO A 78 14.81 -33.61 -10.09
N LYS A 79 15.42 -32.52 -10.58
CA LYS A 79 14.70 -31.37 -11.12
C LYS A 79 13.71 -31.80 -12.21
N VAL A 80 12.41 -31.68 -11.93
CA VAL A 80 11.32 -32.09 -12.83
C VAL A 80 11.31 -31.27 -14.13
N ASN A 81 11.55 -29.96 -14.04
CA ASN A 81 11.74 -29.11 -15.21
C ASN A 81 13.22 -28.79 -15.41
N ARG A 82 13.71 -29.02 -16.64
CA ARG A 82 15.11 -28.76 -17.04
C ARG A 82 15.31 -27.36 -17.63
N LYS A 83 14.25 -26.67 -18.04
CA LYS A 83 14.30 -25.27 -18.48
C LYS A 83 13.95 -24.38 -17.29
N GLN A 84 14.89 -23.52 -16.89
CA GLN A 84 14.61 -22.45 -15.93
C GLN A 84 13.55 -21.51 -16.54
N ARG A 85 12.42 -21.35 -15.85
CA ARG A 85 11.27 -20.57 -16.33
C ARG A 85 11.40 -19.09 -15.93
N GLU A 86 10.82 -18.21 -16.73
CA GLU A 86 10.95 -16.76 -16.59
C GLU A 86 9.63 -16.13 -16.15
N TRP A 87 9.70 -15.28 -15.13
CA TRP A 87 8.60 -14.48 -14.58
C TRP A 87 8.69 -13.07 -15.15
N ALA A 88 7.56 -12.41 -15.35
CA ALA A 88 7.57 -10.96 -15.48
C ALA A 88 7.49 -10.36 -14.08
N LEU A 89 8.50 -9.59 -13.66
CA LEU A 89 8.62 -9.02 -12.32
C LEU A 89 8.62 -7.49 -12.40
N PHE A 90 7.81 -6.85 -11.56
CA PHE A 90 7.54 -5.41 -11.62
C PHE A 90 7.92 -4.73 -10.31
N GLU A 91 9.23 -4.65 -10.07
CA GLU A 91 9.83 -3.98 -8.92
C GLU A 91 9.82 -2.46 -9.08
N VAL A 92 9.09 -1.77 -8.20
CA VAL A 92 8.99 -0.30 -8.15
C VAL A 92 9.70 0.17 -6.89
N LYS A 93 10.66 1.09 -7.03
CA LYS A 93 11.25 1.80 -5.89
C LYS A 93 10.44 3.06 -5.61
N TYR A 94 10.11 3.31 -4.34
CA TYR A 94 9.45 4.53 -3.89
C TYR A 94 10.13 5.14 -2.66
N GLU A 95 9.90 6.43 -2.44
CA GLU A 95 10.40 7.22 -1.32
C GLU A 95 9.20 7.76 -0.52
N THR A 96 9.26 7.70 0.81
CA THR A 96 8.24 8.28 1.73
C THR A 96 8.77 9.50 2.48
N SER A 97 7.98 10.56 2.59
CA SER A 97 8.36 11.82 3.25
C SER A 97 8.09 11.84 4.77
N ALA A 98 6.95 11.29 5.20
CA ALA A 98 6.47 11.35 6.57
C ALA A 98 7.24 10.39 7.48
N LYS A 99 7.34 10.69 8.78
CA LYS A 99 8.08 9.86 9.76
C LYS A 99 7.59 8.39 9.76
N TRP A 100 6.28 8.24 9.70
CA TRP A 100 5.54 7.00 9.47
C TRP A 100 4.37 7.35 8.54
N THR A 101 3.97 6.40 7.70
CA THR A 101 2.81 6.45 6.83
C THR A 101 1.89 5.29 7.23
N ASP A 102 0.67 5.59 7.69
CA ASP A 102 -0.24 4.59 8.23
C ASP A 102 -0.54 3.44 7.26
N GLU A 103 -0.77 3.77 5.98
CA GLU A 103 -1.26 2.84 4.96
C GLU A 103 -1.03 3.40 3.55
N LEU A 104 -0.49 2.55 2.66
CA LEU A 104 -0.42 2.80 1.22
C LEU A 104 -1.04 1.63 0.44
N THR A 105 -1.89 1.97 -0.52
CA THR A 105 -2.54 1.01 -1.42
C THR A 105 -2.02 1.20 -2.85
N PHE A 106 -1.30 0.19 -3.34
CA PHE A 106 -0.68 0.12 -4.66
C PHE A 106 -1.59 -0.68 -5.60
N VAL A 107 -2.19 -0.02 -6.61
CA VAL A 107 -3.00 -0.67 -7.64
C VAL A 107 -2.16 -0.82 -8.90
N TYR A 108 -1.77 -2.06 -9.20
CA TYR A 108 -0.98 -2.41 -10.38
C TYR A 108 -1.88 -2.76 -11.57
N HIS A 109 -1.45 -2.35 -12.76
CA HIS A 109 -2.12 -2.59 -14.04
C HIS A 109 -1.09 -3.09 -15.07
N VAL A 110 -1.22 -4.33 -15.54
CA VAL A 110 -0.26 -4.96 -16.46
C VAL A 110 -0.98 -5.38 -17.75
N MET A 111 -0.43 -4.98 -18.89
CA MET A 111 -0.85 -5.46 -20.21
C MET A 111 0.24 -6.35 -20.82
N THR A 112 -0.06 -7.60 -21.15
CA THR A 112 0.82 -8.48 -21.94
C THR A 112 0.34 -8.60 -23.39
N LYS A 113 1.27 -8.95 -24.28
CA LYS A 113 1.00 -9.17 -25.71
C LYS A 113 1.43 -10.59 -26.12
N GLY A 114 0.44 -11.45 -26.31
CA GLY A 114 0.62 -12.81 -26.81
C GLY A 114 0.10 -12.98 -28.24
N ARG A 115 0.00 -14.24 -28.66
CA ARG A 115 -0.71 -14.65 -29.87
C ARG A 115 -1.63 -15.83 -29.58
N ASP A 116 -2.70 -15.97 -30.35
CA ASP A 116 -3.57 -17.15 -30.35
C ASP A 116 -3.08 -18.25 -31.29
N GLU A 117 -3.86 -19.34 -31.38
CA GLU A 117 -3.62 -20.50 -32.24
C GLU A 117 -3.68 -20.13 -33.73
N GLN A 118 -4.36 -19.04 -34.09
CA GLN A 118 -4.40 -18.45 -35.42
C GLN A 118 -3.26 -17.44 -35.66
N ASN A 119 -2.33 -17.30 -34.70
CA ASN A 119 -1.20 -16.37 -34.73
C ASN A 119 -1.61 -14.87 -34.80
N LYS A 120 -2.88 -14.54 -34.49
CA LYS A 120 -3.36 -13.17 -34.30
C LYS A 120 -2.91 -12.66 -32.93
N GLU A 121 -2.65 -11.36 -32.83
CA GLU A 121 -2.21 -10.73 -31.57
C GLU A 121 -3.35 -10.64 -30.56
N ILE A 122 -3.11 -11.09 -29.32
CA ILE A 122 -4.05 -10.94 -28.20
C ILE A 122 -3.37 -10.19 -27.06
N PHE A 123 -4.04 -9.13 -26.60
CA PHE A 123 -3.64 -8.37 -25.43
C PHE A 123 -4.36 -8.92 -24.20
N SER A 124 -3.63 -9.14 -23.11
CA SER A 124 -4.21 -9.59 -21.84
C SER A 124 -3.95 -8.57 -20.75
N TYR A 125 -5.00 -8.21 -20.01
CA TYR A 125 -4.94 -7.27 -18.89
C TYR A 125 -5.03 -8.00 -17.56
N TYR A 126 -4.13 -7.65 -16.66
CA TYR A 126 -4.13 -8.09 -15.27
C TYR A 126 -4.10 -6.87 -14.36
N THR A 127 -4.73 -7.01 -13.19
CA THR A 127 -4.60 -6.03 -12.12
C THR A 127 -4.54 -6.75 -10.78
N THR A 128 -3.81 -6.17 -9.83
CA THR A 128 -3.82 -6.60 -8.44
C THR A 128 -3.65 -5.36 -7.56
N THR A 129 -4.23 -5.40 -6.39
CA THR A 129 -3.97 -4.42 -5.33
C THR A 129 -2.97 -5.04 -4.36
N VAL A 130 -2.02 -4.24 -3.88
CA VAL A 130 -1.07 -4.58 -2.83
C VAL A 130 -1.18 -3.51 -1.76
N LYS A 131 -1.40 -3.92 -0.51
CA LYS A 131 -1.54 -3.00 0.62
C LYS A 131 -0.34 -3.14 1.56
N TYR A 132 0.19 -2.00 1.98
CA TYR A 132 1.20 -1.88 3.03
C TYR A 132 0.65 -1.00 4.16
N ILE A 133 1.13 -1.22 5.37
CA ILE A 133 0.76 -0.49 6.58
C ILE A 133 2.00 -0.18 7.42
N ASP A 134 1.91 0.81 8.31
CA ASP A 134 2.97 1.18 9.27
C ASP A 134 4.34 1.43 8.61
N ILE A 135 4.36 2.05 7.42
CA ILE A 135 5.58 2.24 6.61
C ILE A 135 6.44 3.37 7.20
N PRO A 136 7.72 3.16 7.54
CA PRO A 136 8.62 4.20 8.05
C PRO A 136 9.04 5.18 6.95
N LYS A 137 9.61 6.33 7.35
CA LYS A 137 10.32 7.23 6.43
C LYS A 137 11.52 6.54 5.78
N GLY A 138 11.56 6.45 4.46
CA GLY A 138 12.72 5.90 3.78
C GLY A 138 12.59 5.65 2.28
N ASP A 139 13.57 4.90 1.78
CA ASP A 139 13.55 4.22 0.50
C ASP A 139 12.88 2.85 0.67
N HIS A 140 12.00 2.48 -0.25
CA HIS A 140 11.16 1.28 -0.17
C HIS A 140 10.98 0.61 -1.53
N MET A 141 10.63 -0.68 -1.53
CA MET A 141 10.23 -1.40 -2.75
C MET A 141 8.80 -1.97 -2.65
N SER A 142 8.08 -1.91 -3.77
CA SER A 142 6.85 -2.68 -3.99
C SER A 142 7.01 -3.55 -5.23
N CYS A 143 6.44 -4.75 -5.22
CA CYS A 143 6.67 -5.73 -6.28
C CYS A 143 5.48 -6.68 -6.46
N VAL A 144 5.12 -6.86 -7.73
CA VAL A 144 4.17 -7.87 -8.22
C VAL A 144 4.80 -8.66 -9.37
N ALA A 145 4.32 -9.87 -9.62
CA ALA A 145 4.83 -10.76 -10.66
C ALA A 145 3.72 -11.48 -11.44
N LEU A 146 3.97 -11.76 -12.72
CA LEU A 146 3.22 -12.76 -13.48
C LEU A 146 3.97 -14.10 -13.46
N PRO A 147 3.32 -15.19 -12.99
CA PRO A 147 3.86 -16.54 -13.08
C PRO A 147 4.23 -16.95 -14.51
N PRO A 148 5.24 -17.83 -14.70
CA PRO A 148 5.74 -18.17 -16.04
C PRO A 148 4.69 -18.84 -16.94
N SER A 149 3.70 -19.52 -16.36
CA SER A 149 2.56 -20.10 -17.10
C SER A 149 1.64 -19.04 -17.73
N LEU A 150 1.62 -17.81 -17.22
CA LEU A 150 0.90 -16.70 -17.83
C LEU A 150 1.74 -16.04 -18.91
N VAL A 151 3.05 -15.85 -18.68
CA VAL A 151 3.96 -15.29 -19.70
C VAL A 151 4.10 -16.23 -20.90
N GLU A 152 4.33 -17.52 -20.67
CA GLU A 152 4.46 -18.53 -21.73
C GLU A 152 3.19 -18.68 -22.58
N ARG A 153 1.99 -18.35 -22.03
CA ARG A 153 0.70 -18.50 -22.72
C ARG A 153 0.14 -17.19 -23.28
N TYR A 154 0.43 -16.05 -22.65
CA TYR A 154 -0.16 -14.75 -22.97
C TYR A 154 0.89 -13.66 -23.27
N GLY A 155 2.15 -14.06 -23.43
CA GLY A 155 3.24 -13.24 -23.91
C GLY A 155 3.90 -12.33 -22.88
N GLU A 156 4.92 -11.61 -23.35
CA GLU A 156 5.67 -10.63 -22.56
C GLU A 156 4.80 -9.42 -22.17
N PRO A 157 5.07 -8.75 -21.03
CA PRO A 157 4.43 -7.48 -20.72
C PRO A 157 4.83 -6.41 -21.74
N ILE A 158 3.87 -5.60 -22.19
CA ILE A 158 4.12 -4.46 -23.08
C ILE A 158 3.72 -3.11 -22.48
N ALA A 159 2.85 -3.10 -21.46
CA ALA A 159 2.60 -1.91 -20.67
C ALA A 159 2.42 -2.24 -19.19
N LEU A 160 2.87 -1.31 -18.36
CA LEU A 160 2.73 -1.32 -16.91
C LEU A 160 2.21 0.05 -16.50
N ALA A 161 1.28 0.08 -15.54
CA ALA A 161 0.94 1.26 -14.79
C ALA A 161 0.76 0.93 -13.31
N LEU A 162 0.98 1.94 -12.47
CA LEU A 162 0.77 1.91 -11.03
C LEU A 162 0.02 3.16 -10.62
N GLU A 163 -0.89 3.01 -9.68
CA GLU A 163 -1.45 4.09 -8.88
C GLU A 163 -1.20 3.79 -7.40
N VAL A 164 -0.70 4.76 -6.65
CA VAL A 164 -0.48 4.68 -5.20
C VAL A 164 -1.43 5.64 -4.52
N THR A 165 -2.30 5.10 -3.67
CA THR A 165 -3.26 5.87 -2.86
C THR A 165 -2.90 5.80 -1.38
N GLY A 166 -3.12 6.91 -0.68
CA GLY A 166 -3.07 6.97 0.77
C GLY A 166 -4.32 6.38 1.42
N LYS A 167 -4.30 6.29 2.76
CA LYS A 167 -5.38 5.76 3.61
C LYS A 167 -6.76 6.42 3.43
N ASP A 168 -6.79 7.65 2.92
CA ASP A 168 -7.98 8.44 2.63
C ASP A 168 -8.53 8.23 1.19
N GLY A 169 -7.82 7.47 0.36
CA GLY A 169 -8.11 7.28 -1.06
C GLY A 169 -7.51 8.36 -1.98
N THR A 170 -6.75 9.33 -1.45
CA THR A 170 -6.07 10.33 -2.27
C THR A 170 -4.93 9.68 -3.06
N VAL A 171 -4.86 9.93 -4.37
CA VAL A 171 -3.74 9.48 -5.22
C VAL A 171 -2.50 10.30 -4.89
N LEU A 172 -1.49 9.66 -4.31
CA LEU A 172 -0.21 10.27 -3.92
C LEU A 172 0.82 10.18 -5.05
N ALA A 173 0.79 9.12 -5.85
CA ALA A 173 1.63 8.94 -7.02
C ALA A 173 0.96 8.08 -8.09
N SER A 174 1.31 8.30 -9.36
CA SER A 174 1.01 7.35 -10.45
C SER A 174 2.05 7.47 -11.56
N GLU A 175 2.45 6.33 -12.12
CA GLU A 175 3.37 6.26 -13.25
C GLU A 175 2.98 5.12 -14.19
N ALA A 176 3.29 5.27 -15.48
CA ALA A 176 2.99 4.28 -16.50
C ALA A 176 4.02 4.31 -17.64
N LEU A 177 4.36 3.12 -18.13
CA LEU A 177 5.25 2.91 -19.27
C LEU A 177 4.65 1.89 -20.24
N ALA A 178 4.88 2.11 -21.53
CA ALA A 178 4.52 1.20 -22.61
C ALA A 178 5.68 1.01 -23.59
N SER A 179 5.76 -0.16 -24.21
CA SER A 179 6.81 -0.54 -25.15
C SER A 179 6.19 -1.28 -26.34
N GLY A 180 6.59 -0.91 -27.56
CA GLY A 180 6.04 -1.49 -28.79
C GLY A 180 4.57 -1.15 -29.10
N ILE A 181 3.94 -0.25 -28.34
CA ILE A 181 2.59 0.26 -28.57
C ILE A 181 2.49 1.73 -28.12
N GLN A 182 1.70 2.54 -28.82
CA GLN A 182 1.30 3.87 -28.34
C GLN A 182 0.01 3.73 -27.53
N LEU A 183 0.02 4.24 -26.30
CA LEU A 183 -1.14 4.28 -25.41
C LEU A 183 -1.35 5.70 -24.86
N PRO A 184 -2.57 6.05 -24.39
CA PRO A 184 -2.80 7.23 -23.56
C PRO A 184 -1.99 7.20 -22.25
N LYS A 185 -1.77 8.37 -21.63
CA LYS A 185 -1.06 8.48 -20.35
C LYS A 185 -1.69 7.57 -19.27
N GLU A 186 -3.02 7.59 -19.16
CA GLU A 186 -3.79 6.90 -18.13
C GLU A 186 -4.61 5.74 -18.72
N TRP A 187 -3.99 4.95 -19.61
CA TRP A 187 -4.64 3.94 -20.46
C TRP A 187 -5.50 2.88 -19.73
N TRP A 188 -5.28 2.64 -18.43
CA TRP A 188 -6.06 1.71 -17.62
C TRP A 188 -7.40 2.31 -17.13
N ARG A 189 -7.55 3.63 -17.23
CA ARG A 189 -8.76 4.41 -16.92
C ARG A 189 -9.62 4.65 -18.18
N GLU A 190 -9.00 4.57 -19.36
CA GLU A 190 -9.62 4.89 -20.65
C GLU A 190 -10.49 3.75 -21.21
N SER A 191 -11.81 3.94 -21.27
CA SER A 191 -12.74 2.97 -21.89
C SER A 191 -12.42 2.71 -23.38
N ALA A 192 -11.87 3.70 -24.08
CA ALA A 192 -11.37 3.59 -25.46
C ALA A 192 -10.19 2.61 -25.63
N VAL A 193 -9.55 2.20 -24.52
CA VAL A 193 -8.57 1.11 -24.46
C VAL A 193 -9.18 -0.13 -23.80
N MET A 194 -9.83 0.06 -22.65
CA MET A 194 -10.24 -1.01 -21.73
C MET A 194 -11.49 -1.79 -22.17
N ASP A 195 -12.37 -1.18 -22.96
CA ASP A 195 -13.59 -1.79 -23.50
C ASP A 195 -13.57 -1.87 -25.05
N LYS A 196 -12.42 -1.55 -25.66
CA LYS A 196 -12.18 -1.59 -27.10
C LYS A 196 -12.48 -2.97 -27.69
N ARG A 197 -13.10 -2.99 -28.87
CA ARG A 197 -13.46 -4.21 -29.62
C ARG A 197 -12.85 -4.23 -31.01
N ASP A 198 -12.68 -5.43 -31.57
CA ASP A 198 -12.34 -5.61 -32.98
C ASP A 198 -13.58 -5.57 -33.88
N ALA A 199 -13.38 -5.65 -35.20
CA ALA A 199 -14.45 -5.57 -36.20
C ALA A 199 -15.47 -6.74 -36.12
N ALA A 200 -15.17 -7.80 -35.37
CA ALA A 200 -16.09 -8.91 -35.09
C ALA A 200 -16.67 -8.84 -33.65
N GLY A 201 -16.49 -7.71 -32.95
CA GLY A 201 -17.06 -7.45 -31.62
C GLY A 201 -16.27 -8.04 -30.45
N ASN A 202 -15.17 -8.76 -30.71
CA ASN A 202 -14.35 -9.39 -29.67
C ASN A 202 -13.60 -8.33 -28.87
N PRO A 203 -13.39 -8.51 -27.54
CA PRO A 203 -12.58 -7.59 -26.76
C PRO A 203 -11.13 -7.58 -27.27
N PHE A 204 -10.60 -6.39 -27.55
CA PHE A 204 -9.19 -6.18 -27.89
C PHE A 204 -8.27 -6.57 -26.72
N LEU A 205 -8.75 -6.34 -25.49
CA LEU A 205 -8.03 -6.54 -24.24
C LEU A 205 -8.77 -7.52 -23.34
N VAL A 206 -8.21 -8.72 -23.15
CA VAL A 206 -8.84 -9.79 -22.36
C VAL A 206 -8.44 -9.65 -20.89
N ARG A 207 -9.41 -9.38 -20.00
CA ARG A 207 -9.17 -9.28 -18.55
C ARG A 207 -8.89 -10.68 -17.97
N ARG A 208 -7.87 -10.81 -17.13
CA ARG A 208 -7.37 -12.07 -16.53
C ARG A 208 -6.92 -11.86 -15.09
N THR A 209 -6.85 -12.97 -14.35
CA THR A 209 -6.32 -13.05 -12.98
C THR A 209 -4.92 -13.68 -12.96
N GLY A 210 -4.25 -13.63 -11.81
CA GLY A 210 -2.97 -14.32 -11.59
C GLY A 210 -1.71 -13.45 -11.69
N LEU A 211 -1.86 -12.12 -11.80
CA LEU A 211 -0.85 -11.21 -11.27
C LEU A 211 -0.88 -11.33 -9.74
N VAL A 212 0.29 -11.50 -9.11
CA VAL A 212 0.41 -11.75 -7.66
C VAL A 212 1.44 -10.82 -7.03
N ASP A 213 1.26 -10.49 -5.76
CA ASP A 213 2.27 -9.84 -4.91
C ASP A 213 3.52 -10.71 -4.71
N ARG A 214 4.64 -10.05 -4.37
CA ARG A 214 5.94 -10.68 -4.12
C ARG A 214 5.91 -11.85 -3.12
N LEU A 215 5.09 -11.79 -2.06
CA LEU A 215 5.08 -12.85 -1.02
C LEU A 215 4.57 -14.19 -1.56
N LYS A 216 3.75 -14.19 -2.61
CA LYS A 216 3.25 -15.38 -3.30
C LYS A 216 4.22 -15.92 -4.36
N THR A 217 5.49 -15.50 -4.34
CA THR A 217 6.51 -15.83 -5.37
C THR A 217 7.84 -16.31 -4.78
N PRO A 218 8.70 -17.00 -5.55
CA PRO A 218 10.08 -17.31 -5.15
C PRO A 218 10.96 -16.10 -4.83
N PHE A 219 10.58 -14.89 -5.26
CA PHE A 219 11.33 -13.65 -5.00
C PHE A 219 11.12 -13.11 -3.58
N ALA A 220 10.16 -13.65 -2.81
CA ALA A 220 9.92 -13.31 -1.41
C ALA A 220 11.17 -13.44 -0.51
N LEU A 221 12.12 -14.31 -0.89
CA LEU A 221 13.35 -14.61 -0.14
C LEU A 221 14.58 -13.80 -0.58
N ILE A 222 14.44 -12.89 -1.57
CA ILE A 222 15.54 -12.06 -2.08
C ILE A 222 15.37 -10.64 -1.56
N ASN A 223 16.38 -10.12 -0.86
CA ASN A 223 16.36 -8.82 -0.18
C ASN A 223 15.05 -8.59 0.62
N PRO A 224 14.72 -9.42 1.62
CA PRO A 224 13.46 -9.25 2.36
C PRO A 224 13.33 -7.88 3.02
N ASP A 225 14.44 -7.29 3.45
CA ASP A 225 14.49 -6.01 4.17
C ASP A 225 14.24 -4.78 3.29
N ASP A 226 14.23 -4.92 1.95
CA ASP A 226 13.87 -3.84 1.01
C ASP A 226 12.32 -3.66 0.89
N TYR A 227 11.54 -4.54 1.53
CA TYR A 227 10.09 -4.71 1.28
C TYR A 227 9.25 -4.77 2.56
N GLU A 228 8.22 -3.92 2.60
CA GLU A 228 7.19 -3.98 3.64
C GLU A 228 6.27 -5.22 3.52
N VAL A 229 5.64 -5.60 4.64
CA VAL A 229 4.73 -6.75 4.69
C VAL A 229 3.40 -6.40 4.01
N VAL A 230 2.97 -7.28 3.09
CA VAL A 230 1.67 -7.16 2.40
C VAL A 230 0.53 -7.63 3.30
N GLN A 231 -0.54 -6.83 3.37
CA GLN A 231 -1.80 -7.18 4.06
C GLN A 231 -2.87 -7.74 3.09
#